data_AF-A0A3R7FCJ3-F1
#
_entry.id   AF-A0A3R7FCJ3-F1
#
_cell.length_a   1.000
_cell.length_b   1.000
_cell.length_c   1.000
_cell.angle_alpha   90.00
_cell.angle_beta   90.00
_cell.angle_gamma   90.00
#
_symmetry.space_group_name_H-M   'P 1'
#
loop_
_entity.id
_entity.type
_entity.pdbx_description
1 polymer ?
#
loop_
_entity_poly.entity_id
_entity_poly.type
_entity_poly.pdbx_seq_one_letter_code
_entity_poly.pdbx_strand_id
1 'polypeptide(L)'
;MHNIKNLSALLCLLLALGPTAVISAPIAEVGSLAKRQATHSNTDAASFMGAGIPDGPNFNKGDFFSTSSDEDCDENEDGNGSHSSSSTSTDAGDFATFGIPDGPSATFGNFYHHDSEETHSEEPVPAPPTPPVETPISTPPAPPAPAPPAPAPPAPAPPAAAPPAPAPPAPEPAPPADHDECTCS
;
A
#
# COMPACT_ATOMS: atom_id res chain seq x y z
N MET A 1 -37.99 37.56 -39.96
CA MET A 1 -36.58 37.75 -39.55
C MET A 1 -36.50 37.54 -38.04
N HIS A 2 -36.10 36.35 -37.60
CA HIS A 2 -35.98 36.04 -36.18
C HIS A 2 -34.70 36.70 -35.64
N ASN A 3 -34.82 37.50 -34.58
CA ASN A 3 -33.70 38.22 -33.99
C ASN A 3 -32.73 37.23 -33.34
N ILE A 4 -31.72 36.83 -34.11
CA ILE A 4 -30.57 35.98 -33.73
C ILE A 4 -29.84 36.47 -32.45
N LYS A 5 -30.02 37.73 -32.08
CA LYS A 5 -29.46 38.33 -30.86
C LYS A 5 -30.11 37.80 -29.57
N ASN A 6 -31.36 37.35 -29.65
CA ASN A 6 -32.10 36.86 -28.47
C ASN A 6 -31.80 35.37 -28.18
N LEU A 7 -31.24 34.64 -29.14
CA LEU A 7 -30.88 33.24 -28.97
C LEU A 7 -29.68 33.09 -28.02
N SER A 8 -28.71 34.01 -28.11
CA SER A 8 -27.52 34.02 -27.26
C SER A 8 -27.85 34.31 -25.80
N ALA A 9 -28.79 35.22 -25.54
CA ALA A 9 -29.22 35.56 -24.17
C ALA A 9 -29.97 34.39 -23.51
N LEU A 10 -30.76 33.64 -24.29
CA LEU A 10 -31.48 32.46 -23.81
C LEU A 10 -30.53 31.31 -23.47
N LEU A 11 -29.47 31.12 -24.27
CA LEU A 11 -28.40 30.14 -23.99
C LEU A 11 -27.58 30.52 -22.75
N CYS A 12 -27.26 31.79 -22.53
CA CYS A 12 -26.58 32.24 -21.31
C CYS A 12 -27.45 32.06 -20.06
N LEU A 13 -28.77 32.24 -20.15
CA LEU A 13 -29.69 31.98 -19.05
C LEU A 13 -29.77 30.47 -18.73
N LEU A 14 -29.76 29.61 -19.75
CA LEU A 14 -29.73 28.15 -19.61
C LEU A 14 -28.41 27.61 -19.02
N LEU A 15 -27.28 28.29 -19.24
CA LEU A 15 -25.99 27.92 -18.64
C LEU A 15 -25.79 28.49 -17.23
N ALA A 16 -26.43 29.61 -16.89
CA ALA A 16 -26.29 30.27 -15.60
C ALA A 16 -27.19 29.66 -14.51
N LEU A 17 -28.30 29.01 -14.90
CA LEU A 17 -28.94 28.02 -14.05
C LEU A 17 -28.14 26.74 -14.21
N GLY A 18 -27.27 26.44 -13.24
CA GLY A 18 -26.52 25.19 -13.21
C GLY A 18 -27.44 23.95 -13.35
N PRO A 19 -26.87 22.74 -13.49
CA PRO A 19 -27.58 21.50 -13.87
C PRO A 19 -28.62 20.97 -12.86
N THR A 20 -29.23 21.82 -12.04
CA THR A 20 -30.17 21.47 -10.96
C THR A 20 -31.61 21.90 -11.24
N ALA A 21 -32.03 21.99 -12.52
CA ALA A 21 -33.42 22.19 -12.90
C ALA A 21 -34.01 20.86 -13.41
N VAL A 22 -34.37 19.99 -12.46
CA VAL A 22 -35.15 18.79 -12.74
C VAL A 22 -36.58 19.23 -13.07
N ILE A 23 -36.94 19.07 -14.35
CA ILE A 23 -38.28 19.24 -14.88
C ILE A 23 -39.16 18.15 -14.25
N SER A 24 -40.12 18.55 -13.40
CA SER A 24 -41.23 17.70 -13.01
C SER A 24 -42.15 17.52 -14.22
N ALA A 25 -42.01 16.38 -14.91
CA ALA A 25 -42.98 15.88 -15.88
C ALA A 25 -43.80 14.77 -15.21
N PRO A 26 -45.15 14.77 -15.33
CA PRO A 26 -45.93 13.60 -14.96
C PRO A 26 -45.70 12.55 -16.05
N ILE A 27 -44.87 11.56 -15.76
CA ILE A 27 -44.68 10.41 -16.65
C ILE A 27 -45.90 9.52 -16.47
N ALA A 28 -46.69 9.46 -17.54
CA ALA A 28 -47.73 8.47 -17.74
C ALA A 28 -47.19 7.07 -17.45
N GLU A 29 -48.00 6.32 -16.74
CA GLU A 29 -47.92 4.87 -16.55
C GLU A 29 -47.55 4.17 -17.87
N VAL A 30 -46.29 3.78 -18.00
CA VAL A 30 -45.88 2.71 -18.89
C VAL A 30 -45.16 1.72 -18.00
N GLY A 31 -45.90 0.67 -17.63
CA GLY A 31 -45.40 -0.47 -16.89
C GLY A 31 -44.22 -1.10 -17.64
N SER A 32 -43.03 -0.73 -17.23
CA SER A 32 -41.79 -1.50 -17.30
C SER A 32 -40.78 -0.73 -16.47
N LEU A 33 -41.02 -0.64 -15.16
CA LEU A 33 -39.99 -0.15 -14.26
C LEU A 33 -38.91 -1.23 -14.27
N ALA A 34 -37.82 -0.92 -14.96
CA ALA A 34 -36.63 -1.73 -15.06
C ALA A 34 -36.34 -2.42 -13.72
N LYS A 35 -36.20 -3.74 -13.79
CA LYS A 35 -35.48 -4.58 -12.84
C LYS A 35 -34.39 -3.73 -12.19
N ARG A 36 -34.56 -3.38 -10.92
CA ARG A 36 -33.55 -2.64 -10.15
C ARG A 36 -32.27 -3.46 -10.31
N GLN A 37 -31.31 -2.92 -11.05
CA GLN A 37 -30.02 -3.58 -11.18
C GLN A 37 -29.49 -3.71 -9.75
N ALA A 38 -29.24 -4.92 -9.28
CA ALA A 38 -28.41 -5.11 -8.10
C ALA A 38 -27.06 -4.46 -8.41
N THR A 39 -26.82 -3.30 -7.81
CA THR A 39 -25.67 -2.44 -8.07
C THR A 39 -24.51 -2.94 -7.23
N HIS A 40 -23.94 -4.06 -7.64
CA HIS A 40 -22.65 -4.52 -7.11
C HIS A 40 -21.61 -3.42 -7.39
N SER A 41 -21.20 -2.74 -6.34
CA SER A 41 -20.29 -1.60 -6.44
C SER A 41 -18.97 -1.99 -5.79
N ASN A 42 -17.96 -2.24 -6.63
CA ASN A 42 -16.62 -2.59 -6.20
C ASN A 42 -15.67 -1.43 -6.49
N THR A 43 -14.86 -1.05 -5.49
CA THR A 43 -13.80 -0.04 -5.65
C THR A 43 -12.49 -0.66 -5.19
N ASP A 44 -11.50 -0.70 -6.07
CA ASP A 44 -10.14 -1.18 -5.77
C ASP A 44 -9.12 -0.08 -6.05
N ALA A 45 -8.24 0.17 -5.09
CA ALA A 45 -7.13 1.10 -5.20
C ALA A 45 -5.88 0.52 -4.57
N ALA A 46 -4.75 0.64 -5.26
CA ALA A 46 -3.45 0.25 -4.73
C ALA A 46 -2.36 1.22 -5.18
N SER A 47 -1.38 1.43 -4.33
CA SER A 47 -0.21 2.26 -4.60
C SER A 47 1.04 1.51 -4.18
N PHE A 48 2.07 1.53 -5.04
CA PHE A 48 3.33 0.84 -4.79
C PHE A 48 4.49 1.79 -5.07
N MET A 49 5.49 1.76 -4.20
CA MET A 49 6.72 2.54 -4.31
C MET A 49 7.90 1.63 -3.97
N GLY A 50 8.91 1.63 -4.84
CA GLY A 50 10.11 0.83 -4.65
C GLY A 50 11.36 1.69 -4.84
N ALA A 51 12.38 1.41 -4.05
CA ALA A 51 13.72 1.96 -4.21
C ALA A 51 14.76 0.89 -3.90
N GLY A 52 15.89 0.91 -4.60
CA GLY A 52 16.95 -0.06 -4.36
C GLY A 52 18.26 0.37 -4.98
N ILE A 53 19.35 -0.18 -4.44
CA ILE A 53 20.68 -0.08 -5.03
C ILE A 53 20.86 -1.29 -5.96
N PRO A 54 21.38 -1.12 -7.20
CA PRO A 54 21.76 -2.26 -8.04
C PRO A 54 22.72 -3.18 -7.27
N ASP A 55 22.43 -4.48 -7.24
CA ASP A 55 23.17 -5.49 -6.45
C ASP A 55 23.26 -5.19 -4.94
N GLY A 56 22.40 -4.29 -4.42
CA GLY A 56 22.34 -3.90 -3.02
C GLY A 56 20.93 -3.95 -2.44
N PRO A 57 20.74 -3.51 -1.19
CA PRO A 57 19.46 -3.61 -0.51
C PRO A 57 18.33 -2.95 -1.29
N ASN A 58 17.17 -3.59 -1.24
CA ASN A 58 15.93 -3.09 -1.81
C ASN A 58 14.91 -2.81 -0.72
N PHE A 59 14.05 -1.85 -1.01
CA PHE A 59 12.90 -1.47 -0.22
C PHE A 59 11.68 -1.35 -1.14
N ASN A 60 10.58 -1.95 -0.73
CA ASN A 60 9.30 -1.82 -1.40
C ASN A 60 8.24 -1.47 -0.35
N LYS A 61 7.41 -0.48 -0.63
CA LYS A 61 6.24 -0.14 0.17
C LYS A 61 5.02 -0.14 -0.73
N GLY A 62 3.92 -0.69 -0.24
CA GLY A 62 2.65 -0.58 -0.91
C GLY A 62 1.50 -0.44 0.07
N ASP A 63 0.45 0.24 -0.39
CA ASP A 63 -0.80 0.41 0.35
C ASP A 63 -1.94 -0.02 -0.59
N PHE A 64 -2.99 -0.62 -0.03
CA PHE A 64 -4.16 -1.07 -0.78
C PHE A 64 -5.45 -0.75 -0.02
N PHE A 65 -6.53 -0.61 -0.79
CA PHE A 65 -7.88 -0.34 -0.32
C PHE A 65 -8.87 -0.97 -1.30
N SER A 66 -9.80 -1.74 -0.77
CA SER A 66 -10.86 -2.42 -1.52
C SER A 66 -12.18 -2.29 -0.77
N THR A 67 -13.26 -1.99 -1.49
CA THR A 67 -14.62 -2.04 -0.95
C THR A 67 -15.52 -2.81 -1.90
N SER A 68 -16.40 -3.62 -1.34
CA SER A 68 -17.49 -4.25 -2.07
C SER A 68 -18.80 -3.95 -1.35
N SER A 69 -19.84 -3.66 -2.12
CA SER A 69 -21.19 -3.52 -1.62
C SER A 69 -22.11 -4.41 -2.44
N ASP A 70 -22.81 -5.29 -1.75
CA ASP A 70 -23.80 -6.20 -2.32
C ASP A 70 -25.18 -5.81 -1.78
N GLU A 71 -26.14 -5.68 -2.69
CA GLU A 71 -27.54 -5.43 -2.35
C GLU A 71 -28.39 -6.58 -2.87
N ASP A 72 -28.93 -7.39 -1.96
CA ASP A 72 -29.83 -8.47 -2.29
C ASP A 72 -31.26 -7.93 -2.31
N CYS A 73 -31.83 -7.88 -3.51
CA CYS A 73 -33.25 -7.63 -3.71
C CYS A 73 -33.94 -8.98 -3.91
N ASP A 74 -34.63 -9.49 -2.89
CA ASP A 74 -35.45 -10.70 -3.04
C ASP A 74 -36.63 -10.43 -3.99
N GLU A 75 -36.50 -10.88 -5.25
CA GLU A 75 -37.59 -10.93 -6.24
C GLU A 75 -38.55 -12.09 -5.89
N ASN A 76 -39.18 -12.07 -4.72
CA ASN A 76 -40.31 -12.97 -4.43
C ASN A 76 -41.61 -12.28 -4.83
N GLU A 77 -42.27 -12.80 -5.88
CA GLU A 77 -43.55 -12.33 -6.44
C GLU A 77 -44.78 -12.60 -5.54
N ASP A 78 -44.58 -13.03 -4.30
CA ASP A 78 -45.65 -13.42 -3.39
C ASP A 78 -45.71 -12.44 -2.21
N GLY A 79 -46.64 -11.49 -2.27
CA GLY A 79 -46.73 -10.36 -1.36
C GLY A 79 -46.69 -10.72 0.13
N ASN A 80 -45.52 -10.51 0.75
CA ASN A 80 -45.36 -10.13 2.16
C ASN A 80 -43.91 -9.68 2.41
N GLY A 81 -43.69 -8.37 2.52
CA GLY A 81 -42.44 -7.76 3.01
C GLY A 81 -41.24 -7.88 2.05
N SER A 82 -40.96 -6.82 1.31
CA SER A 82 -39.70 -6.69 0.56
C SER A 82 -38.56 -6.56 1.58
N HIS A 83 -37.81 -7.63 1.81
CA HIS A 83 -36.59 -7.63 2.60
C HIS A 83 -35.47 -7.26 1.63
N SER A 84 -34.83 -6.12 1.89
CA SER A 84 -33.61 -5.71 1.22
C SER A 84 -32.51 -5.71 2.26
N SER A 85 -31.55 -6.61 2.10
CA SER A 85 -30.31 -6.63 2.86
C SER A 85 -29.20 -6.06 1.99
N SER A 86 -28.47 -5.08 2.52
CA SER A 86 -27.24 -4.60 1.91
C SER A 86 -26.07 -4.95 2.81
N SER A 87 -25.04 -5.57 2.25
CA SER A 87 -23.77 -5.81 2.92
C SER A 87 -22.68 -4.95 2.28
N THR A 88 -21.74 -4.49 3.10
CA THR A 88 -20.55 -3.76 2.64
C THR A 88 -19.34 -4.32 3.35
N SER A 89 -18.35 -4.74 2.58
CA SER A 89 -17.05 -5.19 3.09
C SER A 89 -15.96 -4.22 2.64
N THR A 90 -15.06 -3.87 3.55
CA THR A 90 -13.94 -2.96 3.32
C THR A 90 -12.65 -3.60 3.79
N ASP A 91 -11.71 -3.74 2.88
CA ASP A 91 -10.34 -4.19 3.12
C ASP A 91 -9.36 -3.05 2.89
N ALA A 92 -8.43 -2.87 3.80
CA ALA A 92 -7.35 -1.90 3.64
C ALA A 92 -6.07 -2.40 4.29
N GLY A 93 -4.93 -2.02 3.76
CA GLY A 93 -3.68 -2.36 4.41
C GLY A 93 -2.49 -1.64 3.82
N ASP A 94 -1.41 -1.68 4.60
CA ASP A 94 -0.11 -1.17 4.23
C ASP A 94 0.94 -2.24 4.46
N PHE A 95 1.96 -2.27 3.61
CA PHE A 95 3.10 -3.15 3.78
C PHE A 95 4.40 -2.48 3.35
N ALA A 96 5.48 -2.94 3.96
CA ALA A 96 6.85 -2.54 3.71
C ALA A 96 7.74 -3.78 3.74
N THR A 97 8.46 -4.00 2.65
CA THR A 97 9.42 -5.09 2.47
C THR A 97 10.82 -4.52 2.33
N PHE A 98 11.76 -5.10 3.06
CA PHE A 98 13.20 -4.81 2.93
C PHE A 98 13.94 -6.10 2.63
N GLY A 99 14.92 -6.07 1.74
CA GLY A 99 15.68 -7.28 1.41
C GLY A 99 17.05 -6.98 0.83
N ILE A 100 17.95 -7.96 0.96
CA ILE A 100 19.23 -8.00 0.24
C ILE A 100 19.07 -8.95 -0.95
N PRO A 101 19.55 -8.61 -2.16
CA PRO A 101 19.58 -9.53 -3.30
C PRO A 101 20.27 -10.83 -2.92
N ASP A 102 19.68 -11.97 -3.27
CA ASP A 102 20.13 -13.33 -2.88
C ASP A 102 20.28 -13.56 -1.36
N GLY A 103 19.73 -12.66 -0.54
CA GLY A 103 19.83 -12.67 0.91
C GLY A 103 18.47 -12.69 1.61
N PRO A 104 18.46 -12.54 2.94
CA PRO A 104 17.21 -12.51 3.71
C PRO A 104 16.39 -11.26 3.41
N SER A 105 15.08 -11.41 3.50
CA SER A 105 14.10 -10.31 3.40
C SER A 105 13.09 -10.39 4.53
N ALA A 106 12.53 -9.24 4.89
CA ALA A 106 11.45 -9.15 5.86
C ALA A 106 10.35 -8.23 5.33
N THR A 107 9.10 -8.64 5.55
CA THR A 107 7.91 -7.86 5.22
C THR A 107 7.16 -7.57 6.51
N PHE A 108 6.77 -6.31 6.67
CA PHE A 108 5.97 -5.82 7.78
C PHE A 108 4.76 -5.09 7.20
N GLY A 109 3.64 -5.10 7.90
CA GLY A 109 2.45 -4.42 7.42
C GLY A 109 1.30 -4.53 8.39
N ASN A 110 0.29 -3.70 8.17
CA ASN A 110 -0.97 -3.72 8.89
C ASN A 110 -2.11 -4.04 7.93
N PHE A 111 -3.11 -4.74 8.45
CA PHE A 111 -4.29 -5.14 7.70
C PHE A 111 -5.52 -4.75 8.51
N TYR A 112 -6.48 -4.13 7.83
CA TYR A 112 -7.77 -3.74 8.36
C TYR A 112 -8.85 -4.39 7.48
N HIS A 113 -9.82 -5.00 8.15
CA HIS A 113 -10.99 -5.61 7.52
C HIS A 113 -12.22 -5.17 8.29
N HIS A 114 -13.28 -4.79 7.57
CA HIS A 114 -14.52 -4.34 8.16
C HIS A 114 -15.72 -4.76 7.32
N ASP A 115 -16.60 -5.53 7.94
CA ASP A 115 -17.89 -5.91 7.36
C ASP A 115 -19.01 -5.15 8.03
N SER A 116 -19.99 -4.75 7.24
CA SER A 116 -21.24 -4.13 7.71
C SER A 116 -22.40 -4.76 6.98
N GLU A 117 -23.41 -5.16 7.73
CA GLU A 117 -24.69 -5.64 7.21
C GLU A 117 -25.78 -4.66 7.66
N GLU A 118 -26.54 -4.12 6.70
CA GLU A 118 -27.73 -3.32 6.96
C GLU A 118 -28.94 -4.10 6.47
N THR A 119 -29.77 -4.54 7.41
CA THR A 119 -31.07 -5.13 7.11
C THR A 119 -32.14 -4.10 7.42
N HIS A 120 -32.75 -3.53 6.39
CA HIS A 120 -33.87 -2.60 6.59
C HIS A 120 -35.14 -3.41 6.93
N SER A 121 -35.37 -3.66 8.22
CA SER A 121 -36.69 -4.04 8.73
C SER A 121 -37.48 -2.78 9.11
N GLU A 122 -38.79 -2.79 8.87
CA GLU A 122 -39.69 -1.69 9.26
C GLU A 122 -39.50 -1.31 10.75
N GLU A 123 -39.56 0.00 10.98
CA GLU A 123 -39.21 0.77 12.19
C GLU A 123 -39.60 0.12 13.54
N PRO A 124 -38.64 -0.10 14.46
CA PRO A 124 -38.95 -0.38 15.86
C PRO A 124 -39.43 0.90 16.56
N VAL A 125 -40.56 0.81 17.27
CA VAL A 125 -41.09 1.85 18.16
C VAL A 125 -39.96 2.43 19.06
N PRO A 126 -39.89 3.76 19.29
CA PRO A 126 -38.76 4.37 19.97
C PRO A 126 -38.52 3.76 21.35
N ALA A 127 -37.33 3.17 21.54
CA ALA A 127 -36.86 2.73 22.84
C ALA A 127 -36.61 3.94 23.77
N PRO A 128 -36.77 3.79 25.10
CA PRO A 128 -36.44 4.86 26.04
C PRO A 128 -34.98 5.33 25.89
N PRO A 129 -34.67 6.60 26.18
CA PRO A 129 -33.35 7.16 25.95
C PRO A 129 -32.29 6.40 26.75
N THR A 130 -31.24 5.96 26.05
CA THR A 130 -30.05 5.34 26.63
C THR A 130 -29.29 6.36 27.51
N PRO A 131 -28.73 5.94 28.66
CA PRO A 131 -27.88 6.80 29.47
C PRO A 131 -26.64 7.27 28.66
N PRO A 132 -26.06 8.44 28.99
CA PRO A 132 -24.88 8.92 28.30
C PRO A 132 -23.73 7.92 28.41
N VAL A 133 -23.17 7.53 27.26
CA VAL A 133 -21.96 6.73 27.17
C VAL A 133 -20.79 7.61 27.62
N GLU A 134 -20.09 7.20 28.68
CA GLU A 134 -18.84 7.83 29.11
C GLU A 134 -17.79 7.65 28.00
N THR A 135 -17.36 8.74 27.39
CA THR A 135 -16.30 8.75 26.39
C THR A 135 -14.99 8.29 27.05
N PRO A 136 -14.29 7.26 26.53
CA PRO A 136 -12.98 6.90 27.07
C PRO A 136 -12.03 8.10 26.90
N ILE A 137 -11.47 8.57 28.01
CA ILE A 137 -10.48 9.64 28.02
C ILE A 137 -9.22 9.06 27.37
N SER A 138 -8.89 9.55 26.18
CA SER A 138 -7.68 9.15 25.46
C SER A 138 -6.46 9.70 26.21
N THR A 139 -5.69 8.82 26.83
CA THR A 139 -4.40 9.19 27.42
C THR A 139 -3.47 9.65 26.31
N PRO A 140 -2.82 10.83 26.43
CA PRO A 140 -1.85 11.29 25.45
C PRO A 140 -0.72 10.28 25.27
N PRO A 141 -0.19 10.10 24.04
CA PRO A 141 0.94 9.22 23.80
C PRO A 141 2.16 9.67 24.63
N ALA A 142 2.87 8.69 25.20
CA ALA A 142 4.09 8.96 25.94
C ALA A 142 5.15 9.61 25.03
N PRO A 143 5.96 10.55 25.55
CA PRO A 143 7.03 11.17 24.78
C PRO A 143 8.03 10.10 24.30
N PRO A 144 8.65 10.30 23.12
CA PRO A 144 9.61 9.36 22.58
C PRO A 144 10.80 9.18 23.53
N ALA A 145 11.25 7.93 23.67
CA ALA A 145 12.44 7.63 24.45
C ALA A 145 13.67 8.35 23.87
N PRO A 146 14.61 8.80 24.72
CA PRO A 146 15.87 9.40 24.25
C PRO A 146 16.61 8.45 23.31
N ALA A 147 17.16 8.99 22.23
CA ALA A 147 17.95 8.21 21.30
C ALA A 147 19.18 7.61 22.01
N PRO A 148 19.55 6.36 21.69
CA PRO A 148 20.77 5.76 22.23
C PRO A 148 21.99 6.57 21.79
N PRO A 149 23.05 6.61 22.63
CA PRO A 149 24.28 7.32 22.27
C PRO A 149 24.89 6.74 20.99
N ALA A 150 25.44 7.63 20.16
CA ALA A 150 26.09 7.25 18.91
C ALA A 150 27.25 6.27 19.17
N PRO A 151 27.44 5.26 18.30
CA PRO A 151 28.59 4.37 18.39
C PRO A 151 29.91 5.15 18.37
N ALA A 152 30.88 4.71 19.16
CA ALA A 152 32.21 5.29 19.13
C ALA A 152 32.85 5.09 17.75
N PRO A 153 33.64 6.07 17.25
CA PRO A 153 34.33 5.93 15.98
C PRO A 153 35.29 4.73 16.00
N PRO A 154 35.51 4.05 14.85
CA PRO A 154 36.43 2.95 14.75
C PRO A 154 37.83 3.32 15.22
N ALA A 155 38.51 2.41 15.91
CA ALA A 155 39.92 2.59 16.25
C ALA A 155 40.77 2.71 14.96
N PRO A 156 41.81 3.56 14.95
CA PRO A 156 42.74 3.64 13.84
C PRO A 156 43.34 2.27 13.51
N ALA A 157 43.47 1.97 12.22
CA ALA A 157 44.11 0.74 11.78
C ALA A 157 45.58 0.69 12.26
N PRO A 158 46.08 -0.49 12.66
CA PRO A 158 47.47 -0.65 13.05
C PRO A 158 48.41 -0.33 11.86
N PRO A 159 49.63 0.17 12.12
CA PRO A 159 50.61 0.43 11.08
C PRO A 159 50.90 -0.82 10.25
N ALA A 160 51.07 -0.65 8.93
CA ALA A 160 51.49 -1.74 8.05
C ALA A 160 52.84 -2.32 8.52
N ALA A 161 52.95 -3.66 8.48
CA ALA A 161 54.20 -4.33 8.78
C ALA A 161 55.29 -3.90 7.80
N ALA A 162 56.51 -3.69 8.30
CA ALA A 162 57.66 -3.38 7.46
C ALA A 162 57.92 -4.53 6.47
N PRO A 163 58.36 -4.23 5.23
CA PRO A 163 58.70 -5.25 4.26
C PRO A 163 59.83 -6.17 4.79
N PRO A 164 59.84 -7.45 4.40
CA PRO A 164 60.88 -8.38 4.80
C PRO A 164 62.25 -7.90 4.31
N ALA A 165 63.28 -8.10 5.14
CA ALA A 165 64.65 -7.77 4.78
C ALA A 165 65.11 -8.57 3.55
N PRO A 166 65.95 -7.99 2.68
CA PRO A 166 66.53 -8.71 1.54
C PRO A 166 67.25 -9.97 1.99
N ALA A 167 67.06 -11.07 1.26
CA ALA A 167 67.77 -12.32 1.51
C ALA A 167 69.29 -12.12 1.33
N PRO A 168 70.13 -12.78 2.15
CA PRO A 168 71.58 -12.72 2.00
C PRO A 168 72.02 -13.30 0.64
N PRO A 169 73.15 -12.83 0.09
CA PRO A 169 73.69 -13.34 -1.17
C PRO A 169 73.92 -14.85 -1.10
N ALA A 170 73.61 -15.56 -2.19
CA ALA A 170 73.90 -16.99 -2.30
C ALA A 170 75.42 -17.24 -2.20
N PRO A 171 75.87 -18.32 -1.54
CA PRO A 171 77.28 -18.68 -1.49
C PRO A 171 77.82 -18.96 -2.90
N GLU A 172 79.05 -18.53 -3.14
CA GLU A 172 79.75 -18.73 -4.41
C GLU A 172 80.00 -20.23 -4.66
N PRO A 173 79.88 -20.73 -5.92
CA PRO A 173 80.11 -22.13 -6.24
C PRO A 173 81.53 -22.58 -5.87
N ALA A 174 81.64 -23.76 -5.26
CA ALA A 174 82.94 -24.35 -4.92
C ALA A 174 83.76 -24.64 -6.20
N PRO A 175 85.10 -24.47 -6.15
CA PRO A 175 85.95 -24.75 -7.30
C PRO A 175 85.92 -26.24 -7.68
N PRO A 176 86.12 -26.57 -8.97
CA PRO A 176 86.11 -27.95 -9.44
C PRO A 176 87.25 -28.76 -8.82
N ALA A 177 86.95 -30.01 -8.46
CA ALA A 177 87.94 -30.94 -7.94
C ALA A 177 88.87 -31.42 -9.07
N ASP A 178 90.18 -31.29 -8.88
CA ASP A 178 91.20 -31.84 -9.76
C ASP A 178 91.08 -33.38 -9.79
N HIS A 179 90.91 -33.91 -11.00
CA HIS A 179 91.05 -35.34 -11.27
C HIS A 179 92.54 -35.66 -11.44
N ASP A 180 93.15 -36.28 -10.42
CA ASP A 180 94.45 -36.96 -10.52
C ASP A 180 94.31 -38.16 -11.48
N GLU A 181 94.78 -38.00 -12.72
CA GLU A 181 95.01 -39.12 -13.63
C GLU A 181 96.29 -39.86 -13.22
N CYS A 182 96.12 -41.03 -12.63
CA CYS A 182 97.19 -42.00 -12.43
C CYS A 182 97.28 -42.90 -13.68
N THR A 183 98.21 -42.62 -14.58
CA THR A 183 98.54 -43.51 -15.71
C THR A 183 99.78 -44.32 -15.39
N CYS A 184 99.60 -45.63 -15.17
CA CYS A 184 100.64 -46.65 -15.29
C CYS A 184 100.42 -47.43 -16.59
N SER A 185 101.30 -47.26 -17.58
CA SER A 185 101.84 -48.29 -18.50
C SER A 185 102.77 -47.66 -19.52
#